data_AF-A0A8H7PZD6-F1
#
_entry.id   AF-A0A8H7PZD6-F1
#
_cell.length_a   1.000
_cell.length_b   1.000
_cell.length_c   1.000
_cell.angle_alpha   90.00
_cell.angle_beta   90.00
_cell.angle_gamma   90.00
#
_symmetry.space_group_name_H-M   'P 1'
#
loop_
_entity.id
_entity.type
_entity.pdbx_description
1 polymer ?
#
loop_
_entity_poly.entity_id
_entity_poly.type
_entity_poly.pdbx_seq_one_letter_code
_entity_poly.pdbx_strand_id
1 'polypeptide(L)'
;MPKPTAIISIANITMKPVASLFDTLPSPVTKQQPVNMESLGQSNGFILYRTSSQTAASGMLKLSDYPRDRILVYVNGKRQGLFDSTFPLPQAVNLTVSKGDTIDLLVENMGRINYGPRIPDQRKGIIGNVTLNGNMLEHWSMYPLPLDDPSAMIKAAKSSNHTSDVPTFYQASFNLHTVGDTFLSTPGWTKGMAWVNGNNLGRYWMIGPQQQLYVPGCWLKKGTNEIIILELEQVNTTTVSGIPSRSWANRPNPSVPQIVSN
;
A
#
# COMPACT_ATOMS: atom_id res chain seq x y z
N MET A 1 0.08 35.19 21.57
CA MET A 1 0.07 33.87 20.89
C MET A 1 -1.26 33.21 21.17
N PRO A 2 -1.93 32.58 20.18
CA PRO A 2 -3.11 31.75 20.43
C PRO A 2 -2.81 30.63 21.42
N LYS A 3 -3.84 30.16 22.15
CA LYS A 3 -3.70 29.03 23.07
C LYS A 3 -3.35 27.75 22.29
N PRO A 4 -2.34 26.96 22.70
CA PRO A 4 -2.04 25.69 22.05
C PRO A 4 -3.22 24.71 22.06
N THR A 5 -3.40 23.95 21.00
CA THR A 5 -4.34 22.83 20.95
C THR A 5 -3.93 21.78 21.99
N ALA A 6 -4.92 21.18 22.66
CA ALA A 6 -4.65 20.10 23.60
C ALA A 6 -4.09 18.87 22.86
N ILE A 7 -3.07 18.24 23.43
CA ILE A 7 -2.52 16.97 22.94
C ILE A 7 -2.96 15.86 23.91
N ILE A 8 -3.47 14.75 23.39
CA ILE A 8 -4.01 13.64 24.17
C ILE A 8 -3.28 12.32 23.87
N SER A 9 -3.35 11.40 24.84
CA SER A 9 -3.02 9.99 24.65
C SER A 9 -4.30 9.21 24.41
N ILE A 10 -4.25 8.24 23.50
CA ILE A 10 -5.31 7.26 23.27
C ILE A 10 -4.74 5.90 23.62
N ALA A 11 -5.45 5.16 24.49
CA ALA A 11 -5.06 3.83 24.92
C ALA A 11 -4.90 2.86 23.74
N ASN A 12 -4.33 1.69 24.01
CA ASN A 12 -4.15 0.65 23.00
C ASN A 12 -5.48 0.26 22.34
N ILE A 13 -5.49 0.27 21.01
CA ILE A 13 -6.61 -0.12 20.15
C ILE A 13 -6.18 -1.39 19.43
N THR A 14 -6.93 -2.47 19.63
CA THR A 14 -6.70 -3.74 18.93
C THR A 14 -7.40 -3.70 17.57
N MET A 15 -6.62 -3.75 16.51
CA MET A 15 -7.09 -3.77 15.13
C MET A 15 -7.47 -5.19 14.69
N LYS A 16 -8.54 -5.33 13.91
CA LYS A 16 -8.97 -6.60 13.32
C LYS A 16 -8.84 -6.55 11.80
N PRO A 17 -8.32 -7.59 11.14
CA PRO A 17 -8.39 -7.68 9.68
C PRO A 17 -9.85 -7.79 9.26
N VAL A 18 -10.26 -7.05 8.24
CA VAL A 18 -11.65 -7.03 7.76
C VAL A 18 -11.80 -7.35 6.28
N ALA A 19 -10.80 -7.04 5.46
CA ALA A 19 -10.84 -7.31 4.02
C ALA A 19 -9.42 -7.29 3.43
N SER A 20 -9.11 -8.21 2.51
CA SER A 20 -7.96 -8.01 1.62
C SER A 20 -8.27 -6.91 0.62
N LEU A 21 -7.26 -6.13 0.22
CA LEU A 21 -7.38 -5.17 -0.88
C LEU A 21 -7.87 -5.86 -2.17
N PHE A 22 -7.47 -7.12 -2.42
CA PHE A 22 -7.86 -7.86 -3.62
C PHE A 22 -9.33 -8.31 -3.63
N ASP A 23 -10.00 -8.31 -2.48
CA ASP A 23 -11.43 -8.60 -2.35
C ASP A 23 -12.30 -7.34 -2.44
N THR A 24 -11.67 -6.17 -2.52
CA THR A 24 -12.32 -4.85 -2.54
C THR A 24 -12.21 -4.15 -3.90
N LEU A 25 -11.78 -4.89 -4.94
CA LEU A 25 -11.46 -4.30 -6.24
C LEU A 25 -12.72 -3.74 -6.94
N PRO A 26 -12.62 -2.54 -7.54
CA PRO A 26 -13.69 -1.99 -8.36
C PRO A 26 -13.81 -2.72 -9.71
N SER A 27 -14.69 -2.24 -10.58
CA SER A 27 -14.71 -2.71 -11.98
C SER A 27 -13.37 -2.40 -12.67
N PRO A 28 -12.79 -3.37 -13.41
CA PRO A 28 -11.55 -3.15 -14.11
C PRO A 28 -11.74 -2.33 -15.39
N VAL A 29 -10.66 -1.70 -15.83
CA VAL A 29 -10.47 -1.28 -17.22
C VAL A 29 -9.58 -2.31 -17.91
N THR A 30 -10.08 -2.93 -18.98
CA THR A 30 -9.34 -3.99 -19.70
C THR A 30 -8.69 -3.46 -20.97
N LYS A 31 -7.43 -3.82 -21.21
CA LYS A 31 -6.68 -3.49 -22.44
C LYS A 31 -5.71 -4.63 -22.81
N GLN A 32 -5.23 -4.62 -24.05
CA GLN A 32 -4.20 -5.58 -24.48
C GLN A 32 -2.86 -5.39 -23.76
N GLN A 33 -2.45 -4.13 -23.59
CA GLN A 33 -1.23 -3.74 -22.88
C GLN A 33 -1.61 -2.90 -21.66
N PRO A 34 -0.78 -2.89 -20.60
CA PRO A 34 -1.04 -2.04 -19.45
C PRO A 34 -0.82 -0.57 -19.84
N VAL A 35 -1.54 0.34 -19.19
CA VAL A 35 -1.35 1.79 -19.35
C VAL A 35 -1.10 2.43 -18.00
N ASN A 36 -0.37 3.54 -17.99
CA ASN A 36 -0.15 4.33 -16.77
C ASN A 36 -1.48 4.79 -16.13
N MET A 37 -1.44 5.07 -14.83
CA MET A 37 -2.63 5.39 -14.05
C MET A 37 -3.32 6.68 -14.52
N GLU A 38 -2.57 7.65 -15.05
CA GLU A 38 -3.14 8.90 -15.57
C GLU A 38 -3.99 8.66 -16.82
N SER A 39 -3.62 7.69 -17.66
CA SER A 39 -4.43 7.26 -18.81
C SER A 39 -5.77 6.65 -18.40
N LEU A 40 -5.92 6.26 -17.13
CA LEU A 40 -7.16 5.76 -16.54
C LEU A 40 -7.89 6.83 -15.71
N GLY A 41 -7.43 8.09 -15.73
CA GLY A 41 -8.00 9.18 -14.95
C GLY A 41 -7.66 9.13 -13.46
N GLN A 42 -6.68 8.31 -13.04
CA GLN A 42 -6.26 8.20 -11.66
C GLN A 42 -5.02 9.04 -11.35
N SER A 43 -5.11 9.83 -10.29
CA SER A 43 -4.01 10.71 -9.86
C SER A 43 -3.12 10.11 -8.78
N ASN A 44 -3.68 9.45 -7.76
CA ASN A 44 -2.95 9.03 -6.55
C ASN A 44 -3.37 7.63 -6.10
N GLY A 45 -2.72 7.12 -5.05
CA GLY A 45 -3.07 5.84 -4.42
C GLY A 45 -2.33 4.65 -5.04
N PHE A 46 -3.05 3.56 -5.27
CA PHE A 46 -2.54 2.30 -5.79
C PHE A 46 -3.25 1.93 -7.09
N ILE A 47 -2.67 1.04 -7.86
CA ILE A 47 -3.35 0.43 -9.00
C ILE A 47 -2.92 -1.02 -9.09
N LEU A 48 -3.89 -1.93 -9.21
CA LEU A 48 -3.61 -3.34 -9.46
C LEU A 48 -3.67 -3.59 -10.96
N TYR A 49 -2.60 -4.18 -11.51
CA TYR A 49 -2.58 -4.72 -12.87
C TYR A 49 -2.67 -6.24 -12.77
N ARG A 50 -3.71 -6.83 -13.34
CA ARG A 50 -3.95 -8.27 -13.34
C ARG A 50 -3.92 -8.82 -14.76
N THR A 51 -3.23 -9.92 -14.96
CA THR A 51 -3.31 -10.74 -16.18
C THR A 51 -3.33 -12.23 -15.81
N SER A 52 -3.60 -13.10 -16.77
CA SER A 52 -3.44 -14.55 -16.63
C SER A 52 -2.40 -15.07 -17.62
N SER A 53 -1.56 -15.99 -17.17
CA SER A 53 -0.54 -16.59 -18.02
C SER A 53 -1.20 -17.42 -19.12
N GLN A 54 -0.92 -17.12 -20.39
CA GLN A 54 -1.50 -17.84 -21.52
C GLN A 54 -0.84 -19.21 -21.76
N THR A 55 0.39 -19.37 -21.27
CA THR A 55 1.19 -20.60 -21.34
C THR A 55 1.89 -20.86 -20.01
N ALA A 56 2.41 -22.07 -19.81
CA ALA A 56 3.33 -22.30 -18.71
C ALA A 56 4.67 -21.61 -19.00
N ALA A 57 5.24 -20.93 -18.01
CA ALA A 57 6.50 -20.21 -18.15
C ALA A 57 7.25 -20.17 -16.82
N SER A 58 8.57 -20.18 -16.89
CA SER A 58 9.44 -19.93 -15.74
C SER A 58 10.58 -19.01 -16.17
N GLY A 59 10.86 -17.99 -15.36
CA GLY A 59 11.95 -17.07 -15.61
C GLY A 59 11.68 -15.66 -15.06
N MET A 60 12.46 -14.70 -15.55
CA MET A 60 12.44 -13.34 -15.02
C MET A 60 11.23 -12.55 -15.54
N LEU A 61 10.51 -11.93 -14.62
CA LEU A 61 9.54 -10.87 -14.90
C LEU A 61 10.31 -9.55 -15.11
N LYS A 62 10.06 -8.87 -16.24
CA LYS A 62 10.67 -7.58 -16.57
C LYS A 62 9.62 -6.55 -16.93
N LEU A 63 9.83 -5.34 -16.44
CA LEU A 63 9.17 -4.12 -16.87
C LEU A 63 10.02 -3.50 -17.99
N SER A 64 9.39 -2.95 -19.02
CA SER A 64 10.12 -2.25 -20.10
C SER A 64 10.71 -0.92 -19.61
N ASP A 65 10.02 -0.27 -18.68
CA ASP A 65 10.49 0.91 -17.97
C ASP A 65 10.91 0.55 -16.53
N TYR A 66 11.51 1.49 -15.81
CA TYR A 66 11.80 1.33 -14.39
C TYR A 66 10.51 1.34 -13.54
N PRO A 67 10.51 0.75 -12.33
CA PRO A 67 9.33 0.77 -11.46
C PRO A 67 8.97 2.19 -11.01
N ARG A 68 7.67 2.51 -11.03
CA ARG A 68 7.11 3.84 -10.71
C ARG A 68 5.95 3.74 -9.70
N ASP A 69 6.20 3.51 -8.42
CA ASP A 69 7.53 3.51 -7.77
C ASP A 69 7.85 2.15 -7.14
N ARG A 70 6.82 1.53 -6.57
CA ARG A 70 6.94 0.27 -5.84
C ARG A 70 5.87 -0.71 -6.30
N ILE A 71 6.26 -1.94 -6.64
CA ILE A 71 5.39 -2.93 -7.28
C ILE A 71 5.51 -4.26 -6.55
N LEU A 72 4.47 -4.63 -5.82
CA LEU A 72 4.35 -5.94 -5.19
C LEU A 72 3.85 -6.94 -6.23
N VAL A 73 4.56 -8.05 -6.38
CA VAL A 73 4.29 -9.06 -7.42
C VAL A 73 3.70 -10.30 -6.77
N TYR A 74 2.59 -10.78 -7.32
CA TYR A 74 1.88 -11.97 -6.83
C TYR A 74 1.57 -12.95 -7.96
N VAL A 75 1.58 -14.23 -7.63
CA VAL A 75 1.04 -15.31 -8.47
C VAL A 75 -0.01 -16.05 -7.66
N ASN A 76 -1.24 -16.14 -8.17
CA ASN A 76 -2.38 -16.76 -7.49
C ASN A 76 -2.54 -16.29 -6.03
N GLY A 77 -2.37 -14.98 -5.79
CA GLY A 77 -2.49 -14.37 -4.46
C GLY A 77 -1.31 -14.61 -3.50
N LYS A 78 -0.22 -15.24 -3.93
CA LYS A 78 1.01 -15.43 -3.12
C LYS A 78 2.10 -14.48 -3.55
N ARG A 79 2.76 -13.78 -2.62
CA ARG A 79 3.79 -12.80 -2.94
C ARG A 79 5.04 -13.50 -3.49
N GLN A 80 5.52 -13.03 -4.64
CA GLN A 80 6.69 -13.58 -5.34
C GLN A 80 7.89 -12.64 -5.32
N GLY A 81 7.65 -11.34 -5.17
CA GLY A 81 8.73 -10.37 -5.19
C GLY A 81 8.26 -8.92 -5.10
N LEU A 82 9.20 -8.02 -5.31
CA LEU A 82 9.04 -6.59 -5.18
C LEU A 82 9.94 -5.89 -6.21
N PHE A 83 9.38 -4.96 -6.97
CA PHE A 83 10.16 -3.88 -7.57
C PHE A 83 10.04 -2.61 -6.72
N ASP A 84 11.11 -1.86 -6.51
CA ASP A 84 11.18 -0.69 -5.64
C ASP A 84 12.24 0.31 -6.13
N SER A 85 11.83 1.48 -6.60
CA SER A 85 12.76 2.51 -7.06
C SER A 85 13.56 3.19 -5.94
N THR A 86 13.19 2.98 -4.67
CA THR A 86 13.82 3.63 -3.50
C THR A 86 15.13 2.96 -3.11
N PHE A 87 15.19 1.63 -3.23
CA PHE A 87 16.34 0.81 -2.84
C PHE A 87 16.87 0.08 -4.07
N PRO A 88 17.92 0.62 -4.72
CA PRO A 88 18.47 0.05 -5.96
C PRO A 88 19.25 -1.23 -5.65
N LEU A 89 18.51 -2.33 -5.51
CA LEU A 89 19.05 -3.68 -5.58
C LEU A 89 18.72 -4.27 -6.96
N PRO A 90 19.49 -5.27 -7.45
CA PRO A 90 19.04 -6.05 -8.60
C PRO A 90 17.71 -6.73 -8.26
N GLN A 91 16.61 -6.16 -8.73
CA GLN A 91 15.26 -6.69 -8.56
C GLN A 91 14.98 -7.71 -9.66
N ALA A 92 15.67 -8.83 -9.60
CA ALA A 92 15.31 -9.99 -10.41
C ALA A 92 14.11 -10.67 -9.72
N VAL A 93 12.89 -10.36 -10.18
CA VAL A 93 11.70 -11.11 -9.77
C VAL A 93 11.53 -12.28 -10.74
N ASN A 94 11.81 -13.50 -10.27
CA ASN A 94 11.57 -14.72 -11.05
C ASN A 94 10.21 -15.30 -10.69
N LEU A 95 9.44 -15.68 -11.71
CA LEU A 95 8.15 -16.33 -11.56
C LEU A 95 8.19 -17.71 -12.19
N THR A 96 7.42 -18.63 -11.62
CA THR A 96 7.04 -19.89 -12.26
C THR A 96 5.52 -19.95 -12.26
N VAL A 97 4.94 -20.04 -13.45
CA VAL A 97 3.49 -20.01 -13.67
C VAL A 97 3.07 -21.14 -14.60
N SER A 98 1.89 -21.68 -14.33
CA SER A 98 1.15 -22.56 -15.23
C SER A 98 0.22 -21.73 -16.11
N LYS A 99 -0.27 -22.31 -17.22
CA LYS A 99 -1.33 -21.71 -18.01
C LYS A 99 -2.57 -21.47 -17.14
N GLY A 100 -3.11 -20.26 -17.17
CA GLY A 100 -4.27 -19.83 -16.40
C GLY A 100 -3.93 -19.21 -15.03
N ASP A 101 -2.68 -19.33 -14.55
CA ASP A 101 -2.28 -18.69 -13.30
C ASP A 101 -2.43 -17.17 -13.39
N THR A 102 -2.96 -16.58 -12.33
CA THR A 102 -3.15 -15.13 -12.22
C THR A 102 -1.85 -14.48 -11.79
N ILE A 103 -1.43 -13.45 -12.51
CA ILE A 103 -0.29 -12.59 -12.18
C ILE A 103 -0.83 -11.21 -11.81
N ASP A 104 -0.49 -10.76 -10.61
CA ASP A 104 -0.95 -9.50 -10.04
C ASP A 104 0.25 -8.60 -9.73
N LEU A 105 0.22 -7.38 -10.26
CA LEU A 105 1.21 -6.34 -9.99
C LEU A 105 0.50 -5.18 -9.29
N LEU A 106 0.64 -5.10 -7.97
CA LEU A 106 0.11 -3.99 -7.20
C LEU A 106 1.14 -2.85 -7.17
N VAL A 107 0.86 -1.79 -7.92
CA VAL A 107 1.72 -0.61 -7.98
C VAL A 107 1.26 0.43 -6.96
N GLU A 108 2.19 0.88 -6.13
CA GLU A 108 2.03 2.04 -5.27
C GLU A 108 2.64 3.27 -5.94
N ASN A 109 1.84 4.32 -6.13
CA ASN A 109 2.35 5.65 -6.43
C ASN A 109 2.76 6.30 -5.11
N MET A 110 4.07 6.48 -4.88
CA MET A 110 4.63 7.01 -3.64
C MET A 110 4.75 8.54 -3.62
N GLY A 111 4.31 9.21 -4.69
CA GLY A 111 4.41 10.65 -4.88
C GLY A 111 5.18 11.00 -6.15
N ARG A 112 4.74 12.04 -6.84
CA ARG A 112 5.45 12.57 -8.02
C ARG A 112 6.60 13.45 -7.58
N ILE A 113 7.70 13.38 -8.32
CA ILE A 113 8.84 14.29 -8.16
C ILE A 113 8.32 15.73 -8.30
N ASN A 114 8.71 16.58 -7.35
CA ASN A 114 8.31 17.99 -7.28
C ASN A 114 9.48 18.95 -7.54
N TYR A 115 10.64 18.45 -7.93
CA TYR A 115 11.84 19.23 -8.20
C TYR A 115 12.69 18.62 -9.32
N GLY A 116 13.29 19.48 -10.14
CA GLY A 116 14.27 19.08 -11.16
C GLY A 116 13.69 18.60 -12.49
N PRO A 117 14.54 18.11 -13.41
CA PRO A 117 14.20 17.93 -14.82
C PRO A 117 13.24 16.75 -15.09
N ARG A 118 13.01 15.87 -14.10
CA ARG A 118 12.10 14.73 -14.25
C ARG A 118 10.63 15.08 -14.03
N ILE A 119 10.29 16.32 -13.64
CA ILE A 119 8.90 16.78 -13.42
C ILE A 119 7.97 16.48 -14.62
N PRO A 120 8.36 16.72 -15.89
CA PRO A 120 7.48 16.41 -17.02
C PRO A 120 7.19 14.91 -17.18
N ASP A 121 8.12 14.04 -16.74
CA ASP A 121 8.03 12.58 -16.82
C ASP A 121 7.63 11.95 -15.47
N GLN A 122 6.50 12.39 -14.92
CA GLN A 122 5.95 11.88 -13.64
C GLN A 122 4.64 11.09 -13.83
N ARG A 123 4.57 10.29 -14.90
CA ARG A 123 3.54 9.24 -15.03
C ARG A 123 3.80 8.13 -14.02
N LYS A 124 2.75 7.48 -13.55
CA LYS A 124 2.80 6.45 -12.49
C LYS A 124 2.07 5.19 -12.91
N GLY A 125 2.34 4.06 -12.25
CA GLY A 125 1.87 2.76 -12.71
C GLY A 125 2.88 2.08 -13.63
N ILE A 126 2.41 1.33 -14.63
CA ILE A 126 3.28 0.65 -15.59
C ILE A 126 3.36 1.47 -16.88
N ILE A 127 4.58 1.73 -17.34
CA ILE A 127 4.86 2.36 -18.64
C ILE A 127 5.47 1.32 -19.56
N GLY A 128 4.86 1.18 -20.74
CA GLY A 128 5.25 0.18 -21.72
C GLY A 128 4.83 -1.23 -21.29
N ASN A 129 5.63 -2.20 -21.68
CA ASN A 129 5.28 -3.61 -21.67
C ASN A 129 5.83 -4.36 -20.45
N VAL A 130 5.22 -5.49 -20.13
CA VAL A 130 5.69 -6.43 -19.10
C VAL A 130 5.94 -7.77 -19.78
N THR A 131 7.09 -8.38 -19.51
CA THR A 131 7.47 -9.67 -20.10
C THR A 131 7.80 -10.69 -19.02
N LEU A 132 7.48 -11.95 -19.26
CA LEU A 132 7.92 -13.09 -18.45
C LEU A 132 8.81 -14.00 -19.31
N ASN A 133 10.08 -14.12 -18.93
CA ASN A 133 11.09 -14.85 -19.69
C ASN A 133 11.16 -14.42 -21.17
N GLY A 134 11.02 -13.12 -21.43
CA GLY A 134 11.03 -12.54 -22.78
C GLY A 134 9.69 -12.58 -23.52
N ASN A 135 8.70 -13.36 -23.04
CA ASN A 135 7.37 -13.38 -23.63
C ASN A 135 6.52 -12.24 -23.12
N MET A 136 5.83 -11.54 -24.02
CA MET A 136 4.92 -10.46 -23.66
C MET A 136 3.74 -10.98 -22.85
N LEU A 137 3.39 -10.28 -21.76
CA LEU A 137 2.15 -10.49 -21.03
C LEU A 137 1.09 -9.51 -21.56
N GLU A 138 -0.09 -10.02 -21.90
CA GLU A 138 -1.18 -9.27 -22.53
C GLU A 138 -2.50 -9.41 -21.75
N HIS A 139 -3.61 -8.88 -22.27
CA HIS A 139 -4.96 -8.99 -21.69
C HIS A 139 -5.06 -8.51 -20.23
N TRP A 140 -4.61 -7.28 -20.00
CA TRP A 140 -4.56 -6.67 -18.68
C TRP A 140 -5.92 -6.16 -18.22
N SER A 141 -6.30 -6.52 -17.00
CA SER A 141 -7.36 -5.88 -16.22
C SER A 141 -6.72 -4.96 -15.18
N MET A 142 -7.05 -3.68 -15.25
CA MET A 142 -6.46 -2.65 -14.39
C MET A 142 -7.50 -2.08 -13.43
N TYR A 143 -7.16 -2.01 -12.16
CA TYR A 143 -8.06 -1.59 -11.09
C TYR A 143 -7.51 -0.34 -10.41
N PRO A 144 -8.00 0.86 -10.77
CA PRO A 144 -7.66 2.10 -10.08
C PRO A 144 -8.10 2.09 -8.62
N LEU A 145 -7.19 2.40 -7.70
CA LEU A 145 -7.45 2.42 -6.25
C LEU A 145 -6.96 3.76 -5.66
N PRO A 146 -7.73 4.86 -5.81
CA PRO A 146 -7.33 6.16 -5.28
C PRO A 146 -7.24 6.19 -3.74
N LEU A 147 -8.13 5.44 -3.06
CA LEU A 147 -8.20 5.26 -1.61
C LEU A 147 -8.31 6.58 -0.82
N ASP A 148 -9.13 7.53 -1.29
CA ASP A 148 -9.44 8.73 -0.50
C ASP A 148 -10.14 8.35 0.82
N ASP A 149 -11.18 7.50 0.75
CA ASP A 149 -11.83 6.83 1.88
C ASP A 149 -12.17 5.37 1.51
N PRO A 150 -11.56 4.35 2.17
CA PRO A 150 -11.81 2.94 1.87
C PRO A 150 -13.06 2.36 2.54
N SER A 151 -13.85 3.14 3.29
CA SER A 151 -14.97 2.62 4.08
C SER A 151 -16.03 1.91 3.23
N ALA A 152 -16.38 2.47 2.07
CA ALA A 152 -17.40 1.89 1.18
C ALA A 152 -16.92 0.59 0.52
N MET A 153 -15.67 0.56 0.06
CA MET A 153 -15.07 -0.62 -0.58
C MET A 153 -14.89 -1.78 0.42
N ILE A 154 -14.53 -1.50 1.68
CA ILE A 154 -14.45 -2.52 2.73
C ILE A 154 -15.83 -3.09 3.03
N LYS A 155 -16.87 -2.25 3.13
CA LYS A 155 -18.25 -2.72 3.36
C LYS A 155 -18.80 -3.59 2.24
N ALA A 156 -18.36 -3.35 1.01
CA ALA A 156 -18.74 -4.13 -0.17
C ALA A 156 -17.88 -5.39 -0.38
N ALA A 157 -16.84 -5.59 0.44
CA ALA A 157 -15.91 -6.70 0.30
C ALA A 157 -16.62 -8.04 0.43
N LYS A 158 -16.22 -9.01 -0.40
CA LYS A 158 -16.66 -10.39 -0.24
C LYS A 158 -15.87 -11.03 0.89
N SER A 159 -16.55 -11.74 1.79
CA SER A 159 -15.89 -12.45 2.89
C SER A 159 -14.96 -13.52 2.31
N SER A 160 -13.69 -13.51 2.71
CA SER A 160 -12.69 -14.50 2.31
C SER A 160 -11.83 -14.91 3.50
N ASN A 161 -11.22 -16.09 3.43
CA ASN A 161 -10.20 -16.48 4.39
C ASN A 161 -8.93 -15.68 4.10
N HIS A 162 -8.61 -14.74 4.96
CA HIS A 162 -7.44 -13.89 4.83
C HIS A 162 -6.16 -14.72 4.87
N THR A 163 -5.41 -14.73 3.77
CA THR A 163 -4.02 -15.19 3.79
C THR A 163 -3.13 -14.04 4.27
N SER A 164 -2.11 -14.33 5.06
CA SER A 164 -1.27 -13.32 5.73
C SER A 164 -0.31 -12.55 4.81
N ASP A 165 -0.39 -12.75 3.50
CA ASP A 165 0.64 -12.30 2.55
C ASP A 165 0.13 -11.29 1.53
N VAL A 166 -1.15 -10.93 1.59
CA VAL A 166 -1.78 -9.91 0.73
C VAL A 166 -2.06 -8.62 1.51
N PRO A 167 -2.06 -7.45 0.82
CA PRO A 167 -2.41 -6.19 1.46
C PRO A 167 -3.81 -6.27 2.06
N THR A 168 -3.94 -5.83 3.30
CA THR A 168 -5.12 -6.07 4.13
C THR A 168 -5.54 -4.81 4.86
N PHE A 169 -6.84 -4.53 4.80
CA PHE A 169 -7.47 -3.52 5.63
C PHE A 169 -7.75 -4.08 7.02
N TYR A 170 -7.37 -3.29 8.02
CA TYR A 170 -7.67 -3.52 9.41
C TYR A 170 -8.54 -2.38 9.93
N GLN A 171 -9.52 -2.72 10.78
CA GLN A 171 -10.42 -1.73 11.37
C GLN A 171 -10.58 -1.94 12.87
N ALA A 172 -10.83 -0.83 13.57
CA ALA A 172 -11.28 -0.82 14.95
C ALA A 172 -12.11 0.43 15.24
N SER A 173 -12.89 0.36 16.32
CA SER A 173 -13.57 1.51 16.91
C SER A 173 -13.06 1.74 18.32
N PHE A 174 -12.97 3.01 18.74
CA PHE A 174 -12.54 3.41 20.07
C PHE A 174 -13.34 4.61 20.57
N ASN A 175 -13.47 4.76 21.89
CA ASN A 175 -14.26 5.84 22.50
C ASN A 175 -13.35 6.92 23.08
N LEU A 176 -13.73 8.20 22.92
CA LEU A 176 -13.05 9.34 23.51
C LEU A 176 -13.99 10.19 24.37
N HIS A 177 -13.57 10.52 25.59
CA HIS A 177 -14.26 11.48 26.45
C HIS A 177 -13.81 12.92 26.19
N THR A 178 -12.54 13.09 25.81
CA THR A 178 -11.91 14.37 25.47
C THR A 178 -11.28 14.25 24.09
N VAL A 179 -11.25 15.38 23.38
CA VAL A 179 -10.71 15.47 22.02
C VAL A 179 -9.53 16.42 22.03
N GLY A 180 -8.49 16.06 21.32
CA GLY A 180 -7.27 16.82 21.13
C GLY A 180 -6.41 16.16 20.07
N ASP A 181 -5.33 16.82 19.70
CA ASP A 181 -4.34 16.30 18.79
C ASP A 181 -3.66 15.06 19.38
N THR A 182 -3.25 14.12 18.54
CA THR A 182 -2.43 12.98 18.96
C THR A 182 -1.51 12.53 17.83
N PHE A 183 -0.67 11.54 18.10
CA PHE A 183 0.19 10.92 17.09
C PHE A 183 -0.08 9.41 17.07
N LEU A 184 -0.59 8.90 15.95
CA LEU A 184 -0.85 7.48 15.75
C LEU A 184 0.46 6.71 15.69
N SER A 185 0.65 5.83 16.67
CA SER A 185 1.75 4.88 16.76
C SER A 185 1.30 3.52 16.24
N THR A 186 2.07 2.97 15.31
CA THR A 186 1.81 1.67 14.66
C THR A 186 2.96 0.69 14.90
N PRO A 187 3.27 0.32 16.16
CA PRO A 187 4.35 -0.61 16.45
C PRO A 187 4.05 -1.99 15.84
N GLY A 188 5.06 -2.63 15.23
CA GLY A 188 4.90 -3.95 14.61
C GLY A 188 4.21 -3.94 13.23
N TRP A 189 3.78 -2.79 12.73
CA TRP A 189 3.31 -2.61 11.34
C TRP A 189 4.50 -2.24 10.45
N THR A 190 4.41 -2.56 9.15
CA THR A 190 5.55 -2.42 8.23
C THR A 190 5.39 -1.22 7.33
N LYS A 191 4.40 -1.21 6.43
CA LYS A 191 4.19 -0.13 5.47
C LYS A 191 2.74 -0.04 5.05
N GLY A 192 2.18 1.16 5.04
CA GLY A 192 0.77 1.30 4.74
C GLY A 192 0.24 2.72 4.76
N MET A 193 -1.08 2.80 4.86
CA MET A 193 -1.83 4.05 4.99
C MET A 193 -2.85 3.93 6.12
N ALA A 194 -3.18 5.07 6.74
CA ALA A 194 -4.14 5.11 7.83
C ALA A 194 -5.21 6.18 7.61
N TRP A 195 -6.41 5.91 8.11
CA TRP A 195 -7.54 6.84 8.11
C TRP A 195 -8.16 6.89 9.50
N VAL A 196 -8.66 8.07 9.89
CA VAL A 196 -9.48 8.24 11.09
C VAL A 196 -10.79 8.94 10.72
N ASN A 197 -11.91 8.32 11.07
CA ASN A 197 -13.25 8.81 10.74
C ASN A 197 -13.39 9.23 9.25
N GLY A 198 -12.82 8.44 8.32
CA GLY A 198 -12.82 8.70 6.87
C GLY A 198 -11.74 9.69 6.38
N ASN A 199 -10.96 10.33 7.26
CA ASN A 199 -9.91 11.26 6.87
C ASN A 199 -8.58 10.53 6.69
N ASN A 200 -7.96 10.68 5.52
CA ASN A 200 -6.67 10.09 5.20
C ASN A 200 -5.52 10.78 5.95
N LEU A 201 -4.88 10.06 6.88
CA LEU A 201 -3.75 10.54 7.67
C LEU A 201 -2.42 10.50 6.90
N GLY A 202 -2.39 9.81 5.77
CA GLY A 202 -1.20 9.60 4.96
C GLY A 202 -0.56 8.24 5.16
N ARG A 203 0.74 8.16 4.83
CA ARG A 203 1.51 6.92 4.74
C ARG A 203 2.40 6.74 5.95
N TYR A 204 2.49 5.51 6.45
CA TYR A 204 3.54 5.12 7.38
C TYR A 204 4.48 4.12 6.71
N TRP A 205 5.74 4.13 7.14
CA TRP A 205 6.70 3.11 6.79
C TRP A 205 7.70 2.98 7.93
N MET A 206 7.84 1.77 8.48
CA MET A 206 8.65 1.52 9.67
C MET A 206 10.12 1.94 9.52
N ILE A 207 10.63 2.03 8.29
CA ILE A 207 12.01 2.44 8.00
C ILE A 207 12.31 3.88 8.44
N GLY A 208 11.29 4.73 8.60
CA GLY A 208 11.44 6.10 9.06
C GLY A 208 11.93 7.12 8.02
N PRO A 209 12.35 8.32 8.47
CA PRO A 209 12.57 8.69 9.87
C PRO A 209 11.27 8.90 10.65
N GLN A 210 10.15 9.24 10.01
CA GLN A 210 8.88 9.44 10.70
C GLN A 210 8.34 8.12 11.28
N GLN A 211 8.01 8.10 12.57
CA GLN A 211 7.52 6.88 13.25
C GLN A 211 6.05 6.96 13.70
N GLN A 212 5.42 8.14 13.62
CA GLN A 212 4.00 8.34 13.92
C GLN A 212 3.33 9.28 12.93
N LEU A 213 2.05 9.06 12.69
CA LEU A 213 1.20 9.95 11.90
C LEU A 213 0.51 10.95 12.81
N TYR A 214 0.56 12.24 12.47
CA TYR A 214 -0.20 13.24 13.20
C TYR A 214 -1.70 13.04 12.96
N VAL A 215 -2.47 13.05 14.04
CA VAL A 215 -3.93 12.96 14.03
C VAL A 215 -4.48 14.29 14.56
N PRO A 216 -5.03 15.15 13.68
CA PRO A 216 -5.67 16.39 14.10
C PRO A 216 -6.86 16.12 15.02
N GLY A 217 -6.93 16.81 16.15
CA GLY A 217 -8.05 16.69 17.08
C GLY A 217 -9.39 17.06 16.44
N CYS A 218 -9.40 17.94 15.43
CA CYS A 218 -10.61 18.28 14.68
C CYS A 218 -11.15 17.12 13.81
N TRP A 219 -10.36 16.07 13.56
CA TRP A 219 -10.80 14.85 12.87
C TRP A 219 -11.30 13.77 13.86
N LEU A 220 -11.17 14.03 15.16
CA LEU A 220 -11.68 13.18 16.24
C LEU A 220 -12.97 13.77 16.81
N LYS A 221 -13.77 12.92 17.44
CA LYS A 221 -15.03 13.32 18.09
C LYS A 221 -15.17 12.69 19.46
N LYS A 222 -15.94 13.32 20.34
CA LYS A 222 -16.38 12.68 21.59
C LYS A 222 -17.27 11.49 21.26
N GLY A 223 -17.15 10.40 22.03
CA GLY A 223 -17.80 9.14 21.75
C GLY A 223 -16.99 8.28 20.78
N THR A 224 -17.69 7.51 19.92
CA THR A 224 -17.08 6.49 19.07
C THR A 224 -16.37 7.10 17.86
N ASN A 225 -15.12 6.72 17.67
CA ASN A 225 -14.29 7.01 16.50
C ASN A 225 -13.93 5.70 15.79
N GLU A 226 -13.65 5.78 14.50
CA GLU A 226 -13.20 4.67 13.66
C GLU A 226 -11.78 4.93 13.17
N ILE A 227 -10.97 3.88 13.16
CA ILE A 227 -9.64 3.87 12.53
C ILE A 227 -9.58 2.72 11.52
N ILE A 228 -9.03 3.03 10.35
CA ILE A 228 -8.75 2.08 9.28
C ILE A 228 -7.25 2.13 9.00
N ILE A 229 -6.62 0.97 8.84
CA ILE A 229 -5.23 0.85 8.39
C ILE A 229 -5.18 -0.12 7.21
N LEU A 230 -4.61 0.31 6.10
CA LEU A 230 -4.19 -0.60 5.03
C LEU A 230 -2.72 -0.95 5.27
N GLU A 231 -2.44 -2.20 5.60
CA GLU A 231 -1.08 -2.73 5.65
C GLU A 231 -0.75 -3.46 4.35
N LEU A 232 0.44 -3.24 3.82
CA LEU A 232 0.90 -3.84 2.57
C LEU A 232 1.74 -5.09 2.77
N GLU A 233 2.27 -5.30 3.97
CA GLU A 233 3.24 -6.35 4.29
C GLU A 233 2.92 -7.05 5.62
N GLN A 234 3.94 -7.53 6.33
CA GLN A 234 3.75 -8.30 7.57
C GLN A 234 3.33 -7.39 8.74
N VAL A 235 2.43 -7.91 9.58
CA VAL A 235 2.05 -7.33 10.87
C VAL A 235 2.53 -8.25 11.98
N ASN A 236 3.40 -7.76 12.86
CA ASN A 236 3.86 -8.51 14.04
C ASN A 236 2.92 -8.34 15.23
N THR A 237 2.26 -7.18 15.34
CA THR A 237 1.27 -6.88 16.37
C THR A 237 0.16 -6.03 15.77
N THR A 238 -1.11 -6.35 16.04
CA THR A 238 -2.26 -5.61 15.52
C THR A 238 -2.72 -4.48 16.44
N THR A 239 -1.90 -4.05 17.39
CA THR A 239 -2.24 -2.97 18.32
C THR A 239 -1.68 -1.64 17.83
N VAL A 240 -2.47 -0.58 17.94
CA VAL A 240 -2.07 0.82 17.69
C VAL A 240 -2.46 1.70 18.87
N SER A 241 -1.91 2.89 18.98
CA SER A 241 -2.25 3.84 20.05
C SER A 241 -2.04 5.28 19.61
N GLY A 242 -2.64 6.22 20.33
CA GLY A 242 -2.36 7.65 20.19
C GLY A 242 -1.37 8.08 21.28
N ILE A 243 -0.23 8.63 20.91
CA ILE A 243 0.78 9.09 21.85
C ILE A 243 0.92 10.63 21.82
N PRO A 244 1.35 11.27 22.91
CA PRO A 244 1.37 12.74 23.00
C PRO A 244 2.64 13.37 22.40
N SER A 245 3.49 12.58 21.75
CA SER A 245 4.72 13.05 21.13
C SER A 245 5.03 12.27 19.85
N ARG A 246 5.79 12.89 18.95
CA ARG A 246 6.36 12.24 17.77
C ARG A 246 7.82 11.90 18.02
N SER A 247 8.28 10.82 17.42
CA SER A 247 9.68 10.44 17.36
C SER A 247 10.16 10.30 15.92
N TRP A 248 11.48 10.44 15.76
CA TRP A 248 12.16 10.26 14.49
C TRP A 248 13.24 9.20 14.68
N ALA A 249 13.17 8.13 13.89
CA ALA A 249 14.14 7.05 13.94
C ALA A 249 14.17 6.33 12.60
N ASN A 250 15.34 5.87 12.17
CA ASN A 250 15.47 4.99 11.03
C ASN A 250 15.55 3.54 11.48
N ARG A 251 14.97 2.62 10.70
CA ARG A 251 15.01 1.17 10.95
C ARG A 251 15.39 0.43 9.66
N PRO A 252 16.02 -0.76 9.75
CA PRO A 252 16.25 -1.60 8.59
C PRO A 252 14.95 -1.92 7.85
N ASN A 253 15.00 -1.97 6.52
CA ASN A 253 13.88 -2.41 5.71
C ASN A 253 13.80 -3.95 5.72
N PRO A 254 12.73 -4.57 6.28
CA PRO A 254 12.61 -6.02 6.33
C PRO A 254 12.42 -6.66 4.95
N SER A 255 11.92 -5.89 3.98
CA SER A 255 11.61 -6.38 2.62
C SER A 255 12.81 -6.36 1.68
N VAL A 256 13.97 -5.92 2.18
CA VAL A 256 15.23 -5.83 1.44
C VAL A 256 16.24 -6.75 2.13
N PRO A 257 16.84 -7.74 1.43
CA PRO A 257 17.93 -8.53 1.98
C PRO A 257 19.05 -7.61 2.46
N GLN A 258 19.46 -7.76 3.71
CA GLN A 258 20.64 -7.07 4.23
C GLN A 258 21.85 -7.56 3.44
N ILE A 259 22.55 -6.67 2.73
CA ILE A 259 23.86 -7.01 2.16
C ILE A 259 24.80 -7.17 3.35
N VAL A 260 25.09 -8.41 3.71
CA VAL A 260 26.17 -8.71 4.66
C VAL A 260 27.46 -8.43 3.89
N SER A 261 28.12 -7.32 4.20
CA SER A 261 29.48 -7.08 3.74
C SER A 261 30.37 -8.13 4.40
N ASN A 262 30.88 -9.08 3.61
CA ASN A 262 32.01 -9.94 4.00
C ASN A 262 33.32 -9.15 3.91
#